data_AF-A0A8T3R9V3-F1
#
_entry.id   AF-A0A8T3R9V3-F1
#
_cell.length_a   1.000
_cell.length_b   1.000
_cell.length_c   1.000
_cell.angle_alpha   90.00
_cell.angle_beta   90.00
_cell.angle_gamma   90.00
#
_symmetry.space_group_name_H-M   'P 1'
#
loop_
_entity.id
_entity.type
_entity.pdbx_description
1 polymer ?
#
loop_
_entity_poly.entity_id
_entity_poly.type
_entity_poly.pdbx_seq_one_letter_code
_entity_poly.pdbx_strand_id
1 'polypeptide(L)'
;ILDGPGEYEVHEVLINGVRTFRDDDKGRQRGLNTCFVYELDGLHVAHLGDIGHILDEDGLGEIGSADIVCVPIGSALTAAKAAEVATQVDARLIVPMLVGDGEAARGALDRFMHEMSVSHPTPVPRLSVTISTVPAETTVVILESRSRV
;
A
#
# COMPACT_ATOMS: atom_id res chain seq x y z
N ILE A 1 -1.88 13.85 14.62
CA ILE A 1 -1.75 12.40 14.29
C ILE A 1 -3.14 11.97 13.84
N LEU A 2 -3.26 11.36 12.66
CA LEU A 2 -4.50 10.73 12.20
C LEU A 2 -4.42 9.25 12.55
N ASP A 3 -5.36 8.74 13.34
CA ASP A 3 -5.31 7.40 13.93
C ASP A 3 -6.60 6.58 13.71
N GLY A 4 -7.55 7.11 12.93
CA GLY A 4 -8.84 6.49 12.67
C GLY A 4 -9.39 6.81 11.28
N PRO A 5 -10.51 6.16 10.91
CA PRO A 5 -11.23 6.47 9.69
C PRO A 5 -12.01 7.78 9.82
N GLY A 6 -12.29 8.39 8.67
CA GLY A 6 -12.99 9.65 8.54
C GLY A 6 -12.37 10.54 7.46
N GLU A 7 -13.08 11.60 7.12
CA GLU A 7 -12.58 12.64 6.23
C GLU A 7 -11.81 13.69 7.04
N TYR A 8 -10.62 14.04 6.55
CA TYR A 8 -9.74 15.01 7.18
C TYR A 8 -9.26 16.02 6.14
N GLU A 9 -9.05 17.25 6.59
CA GLU A 9 -8.36 18.28 5.81
C GLU A 9 -7.18 18.80 6.65
N VAL A 10 -5.97 18.71 6.10
CA VAL A 10 -4.75 19.13 6.78
C VAL A 10 -3.92 19.97 5.82
N HIS A 11 -3.78 21.27 6.10
CA HIS A 11 -3.07 22.21 5.22
C HIS A 11 -3.56 22.13 3.76
N GLU A 12 -4.88 22.18 3.55
CA GLU A 12 -5.52 22.11 2.22
C GLU A 12 -5.38 20.77 1.49
N VAL A 13 -4.87 19.74 2.17
CA VAL A 13 -4.80 18.36 1.66
C VAL A 13 -6.00 17.59 2.18
N LEU A 14 -6.81 17.07 1.28
CA LEU A 14 -7.90 16.16 1.60
C LEU A 14 -7.34 14.75 1.84
N ILE A 15 -7.68 14.17 2.98
CA ILE A 15 -7.25 12.84 3.40
C ILE A 15 -8.50 12.07 3.82
N ASN A 16 -8.76 10.95 3.15
CA ASN A 16 -9.81 10.00 3.51
C ASN A 16 -9.23 8.81 4.25
N GLY A 17 -9.64 8.60 5.49
CA GLY A 17 -9.37 7.41 6.28
C GLY A 17 -10.46 6.37 6.09
N VAL A 18 -10.15 5.28 5.40
CA VAL A 18 -11.08 4.18 5.10
C VAL A 18 -10.88 3.05 6.11
N ARG A 19 -11.98 2.59 6.72
CA ARG A 19 -11.92 1.49 7.69
C ARG A 19 -11.71 0.17 6.98
N THR A 20 -10.63 -0.52 7.33
CA THR A 20 -10.34 -1.89 6.88
C THR A 20 -9.94 -2.76 8.07
N PHE A 21 -9.50 -3.99 7.80
CA PHE A 21 -9.19 -4.97 8.84
C PHE A 21 -7.84 -5.61 8.60
N ARG A 22 -7.21 -6.09 9.68
CA ARG A 22 -5.93 -6.80 9.62
C ARG A 22 -6.08 -8.30 9.36
N ASP A 23 -7.31 -8.76 9.07
CA ASP A 23 -7.66 -10.14 8.80
C ASP A 23 -8.92 -10.22 7.92
N ASP A 24 -9.19 -11.41 7.37
CA ASP A 24 -10.41 -11.69 6.59
C ASP A 24 -11.68 -11.82 7.46
N ASP A 25 -11.55 -11.69 8.79
CA ASP A 25 -12.58 -11.97 9.79
C ASP A 25 -13.14 -10.68 10.43
N LYS A 26 -13.09 -9.57 9.67
CA LYS A 26 -13.55 -8.22 10.09
C LYS A 26 -12.86 -7.73 11.38
N GLY A 27 -11.58 -8.03 11.53
CA GLY A 27 -10.73 -7.57 12.62
C GLY A 27 -10.89 -8.37 13.91
N ARG A 28 -11.60 -9.50 13.89
CA ARG A 28 -11.80 -10.33 15.09
C ARG A 28 -10.52 -11.02 15.56
N GLN A 29 -9.55 -11.26 14.68
CA GLN A 29 -8.33 -11.99 15.01
C GLN A 29 -7.14 -11.05 15.25
N ARG A 30 -7.03 -10.00 14.45
CA ARG A 30 -5.87 -9.10 14.37
C ARG A 30 -6.23 -7.62 14.55
N GLY A 31 -7.51 -7.30 14.64
CA GLY A 31 -7.99 -5.95 14.92
C GLY A 31 -8.26 -5.10 13.67
N LEU A 32 -8.54 -3.83 13.93
CA LEU A 32 -8.88 -2.84 12.92
C LEU A 32 -7.63 -2.31 12.20
N ASN A 33 -7.84 -1.87 10.97
CA ASN A 33 -6.88 -1.13 10.16
C ASN A 33 -7.55 0.13 9.60
N THR A 34 -6.73 1.12 9.25
CA THR A 34 -7.18 2.30 8.51
C THR A 34 -6.29 2.44 7.29
N CYS A 35 -6.90 2.42 6.11
CA CYS A 35 -6.23 2.85 4.88
C CYS A 35 -6.36 4.37 4.78
N PHE A 36 -5.31 5.06 4.37
CA PHE A 36 -5.37 6.50 4.12
C PHE A 36 -5.22 6.76 2.63
N VAL A 37 -6.19 7.45 2.05
CA VAL A 37 -6.15 7.91 0.66
C VAL A 37 -6.09 9.42 0.66
N TYR A 38 -5.21 10.00 -0.13
CA TYR A 38 -5.06 11.45 -0.19
C TYR A 38 -4.60 11.91 -1.56
N GLU A 39 -4.98 13.15 -1.89
CA GLU A 39 -4.55 13.83 -3.11
C GLU A 39 -3.52 14.92 -2.78
N LEU A 40 -2.36 14.88 -3.43
CA LEU A 40 -1.30 15.88 -3.27
C LEU A 40 -0.77 16.26 -4.65
N ASP A 41 -0.86 17.53 -5.01
CA ASP A 41 -0.38 18.04 -6.30
C ASP A 41 -0.90 17.23 -7.51
N GLY A 42 -2.15 16.77 -7.43
CA GLY A 42 -2.81 15.97 -8.46
C GLY A 42 -2.39 14.49 -8.50
N LEU A 43 -1.62 14.00 -7.51
CA LEU A 43 -1.32 12.59 -7.32
C LEU A 43 -2.28 11.97 -6.31
N HIS A 44 -2.90 10.86 -6.69
CA HIS A 44 -3.68 10.03 -5.76
C HIS A 44 -2.78 8.98 -5.11
N VAL A 45 -2.72 8.98 -3.79
CA VAL A 45 -1.89 8.04 -3.02
C VAL A 45 -2.76 7.27 -2.04
N ALA A 46 -2.65 5.94 -2.09
CA ALA A 46 -3.32 5.03 -1.16
C ALA A 46 -2.29 4.32 -0.27
N HIS A 47 -2.30 4.65 1.02
CA HIS A 47 -1.52 3.95 2.03
C HIS A 47 -2.38 2.92 2.75
N LEU A 48 -2.17 1.63 2.45
CA LEU A 48 -3.06 0.55 2.90
C LEU A 48 -2.86 0.11 4.36
N GLY A 49 -1.90 0.71 5.07
CA GLY A 49 -1.62 0.36 6.45
C GLY A 49 -1.16 -1.09 6.56
N ASP A 50 -1.81 -1.86 7.44
CA ASP A 50 -1.59 -3.29 7.64
C ASP A 50 -2.86 -4.09 7.27
N ILE A 51 -3.47 -3.76 6.13
CA ILE A 51 -4.63 -4.49 5.63
C ILE A 51 -4.30 -5.98 5.49
N GLY A 52 -5.23 -6.84 5.92
CA GLY A 52 -5.06 -8.30 5.93
C GLY A 52 -6.04 -9.07 5.06
N HIS A 53 -6.82 -8.36 4.24
CA HIS A 53 -7.82 -8.92 3.33
C HIS A 53 -7.81 -8.17 1.99
N ILE A 54 -8.48 -8.73 0.98
CA ILE A 54 -8.74 -8.03 -0.30
C ILE A 54 -9.84 -7.00 -0.12
N LEU A 55 -9.88 -5.96 -0.96
CA LEU A 55 -10.94 -4.97 -0.91
C LEU A 55 -12.23 -5.54 -1.53
N ASP A 56 -13.36 -5.33 -0.87
CA ASP A 56 -14.68 -5.57 -1.43
C ASP A 56 -15.17 -4.35 -2.21
N GLU A 57 -16.36 -4.43 -2.79
CA GLU A 57 -16.94 -3.35 -3.61
C GLU A 57 -17.05 -2.03 -2.83
N ASP A 58 -17.43 -2.10 -1.55
CA ASP A 58 -17.54 -0.94 -0.67
C ASP A 58 -16.16 -0.32 -0.41
N GLY A 59 -15.17 -1.13 -0.03
CA GLY A 59 -13.80 -0.67 0.18
C GLY A 59 -13.16 -0.07 -1.08
N LEU A 60 -13.46 -0.63 -2.25
CA LEU A 60 -13.01 -0.09 -3.54
C LEU A 60 -13.70 1.22 -3.89
N GLY A 61 -15.00 1.36 -3.56
CA GLY A 61 -15.73 2.61 -3.73
C GLY A 61 -15.16 3.73 -2.87
N GLU A 62 -14.75 3.43 -1.63
CA GLU A 62 -14.18 4.44 -0.72
C GLU A 62 -12.71 4.77 -1.02
N ILE A 63 -11.89 3.79 -1.45
CA ILE A 63 -10.47 4.00 -1.76
C ILE A 63 -10.27 4.60 -3.15
N GLY A 64 -11.05 4.15 -4.14
CA GLY A 64 -10.91 4.57 -5.53
C GLY A 64 -9.61 4.10 -6.19
N SER A 65 -9.30 4.72 -7.34
CA SER A 65 -8.04 4.52 -8.04
C SER A 65 -6.91 5.32 -7.39
N ALA A 66 -5.69 4.79 -7.39
CA ALA A 66 -4.51 5.48 -6.89
C ALA A 66 -3.37 5.46 -7.92
N ASP A 67 -2.64 6.57 -8.09
CA ASP A 67 -1.40 6.57 -8.87
C ASP A 67 -0.30 5.80 -8.14
N ILE A 68 -0.26 5.95 -6.82
CA ILE A 68 0.74 5.34 -5.94
C ILE A 68 0.02 4.55 -4.84
N VAL A 69 0.37 3.28 -4.68
CA VAL A 69 -0.11 2.46 -3.57
C VAL A 69 1.04 1.98 -2.69
N CYS A 70 0.91 2.14 -1.38
CA CYS A 70 1.80 1.54 -0.40
C CYS A 70 1.10 0.30 0.18
N VAL A 71 1.61 -0.89 -0.12
CA VAL A 71 0.97 -2.18 0.20
C VAL A 71 1.79 -2.98 1.24
N PRO A 72 1.20 -3.47 2.33
CA PRO A 72 1.93 -4.28 3.32
C PRO A 72 2.28 -5.67 2.77
N ILE A 73 3.52 -6.10 2.99
CA ILE A 73 4.03 -7.42 2.63
C ILE A 73 4.60 -8.12 3.86
N GLY A 74 4.28 -9.40 4.04
CA GLY A 74 4.77 -10.20 5.18
C GLY A 74 3.88 -10.12 6.43
N SER A 75 2.66 -9.59 6.30
CA SER A 75 1.64 -9.58 7.36
C SER A 75 0.61 -10.70 7.18
N ALA A 76 -0.64 -10.47 7.60
CA ALA A 76 -1.77 -11.37 7.30
C ALA A 76 -2.04 -11.49 5.80
N LEU A 77 -1.69 -10.45 5.03
CA LEU A 77 -1.87 -10.41 3.58
C LEU A 77 -0.80 -11.26 2.89
N THR A 78 -1.25 -12.25 2.10
CA THR A 78 -0.35 -13.06 1.28
C THR A 78 0.19 -12.24 0.11
N ALA A 79 1.32 -12.65 -0.47
CA ALA A 79 1.90 -11.99 -1.64
C ALA A 79 0.91 -11.88 -2.81
N ALA A 80 0.16 -12.96 -3.09
CA ALA A 80 -0.87 -12.96 -4.13
C ALA A 80 -2.00 -11.96 -3.83
N LYS A 81 -2.53 -11.95 -2.59
CA LYS A 81 -3.56 -10.98 -2.19
C LYS A 81 -3.03 -9.55 -2.24
N ALA A 82 -1.77 -9.31 -1.90
CA ALA A 82 -1.17 -7.99 -2.00
C ALA A 82 -1.06 -7.49 -3.44
N ALA A 83 -0.68 -8.37 -4.38
CA ALA A 83 -0.66 -8.05 -5.81
C ALA A 83 -2.07 -7.78 -6.35
N GLU A 84 -3.04 -8.58 -5.90
CA GLU A 84 -4.46 -8.40 -6.22
C GLU A 84 -4.96 -7.03 -5.74
N VAL A 85 -4.76 -6.67 -4.47
CA VAL A 85 -5.19 -5.36 -3.93
C VAL A 85 -4.53 -4.20 -4.67
N ALA A 86 -3.24 -4.30 -5.00
CA ALA A 86 -2.56 -3.27 -5.79
C ALA A 86 -3.18 -3.11 -7.20
N THR A 87 -3.65 -4.21 -7.79
CA THR A 87 -4.36 -4.20 -9.07
C THR A 87 -5.79 -3.66 -8.94
N GLN A 88 -6.51 -3.97 -7.84
CA GLN A 88 -7.87 -3.51 -7.61
C GLN A 88 -7.97 -1.98 -7.57
N VAL A 89 -6.94 -1.30 -7.08
CA VAL A 89 -6.86 0.18 -7.01
C VAL A 89 -6.22 0.82 -8.24
N ASP A 90 -6.02 0.06 -9.33
CA ASP A 90 -5.41 0.52 -10.59
C ASP A 90 -4.06 1.25 -10.42
N ALA A 91 -3.22 0.74 -9.51
CA ALA A 91 -1.96 1.42 -9.17
C ALA A 91 -0.92 1.34 -10.29
N ARG A 92 -0.36 2.51 -10.63
CA ARG A 92 0.77 2.62 -11.56
C ARG A 92 2.11 2.52 -10.87
N LEU A 93 2.21 2.97 -9.63
CA LEU A 93 3.41 2.85 -8.83
C LEU A 93 3.10 2.12 -7.54
N ILE A 94 3.77 0.99 -7.32
CA ILE A 94 3.52 0.12 -6.17
C ILE A 94 4.75 0.12 -5.27
N VAL A 95 4.54 0.48 -4.02
CA VAL A 95 5.58 0.50 -2.98
C VAL A 95 5.26 -0.59 -1.94
N PRO A 96 5.95 -1.75 -1.99
CA PRO A 96 5.80 -2.77 -0.96
C PRO A 96 6.40 -2.28 0.36
N MET A 97 5.64 -2.43 1.44
CA MET A 97 6.04 -2.12 2.81
C MET A 97 6.25 -3.41 3.58
N LEU A 98 7.50 -3.77 3.88
CA LEU A 98 7.79 -4.98 4.64
C LEU A 98 7.32 -4.84 6.09
N VAL A 99 6.52 -5.80 6.53
CA VAL A 99 6.11 -5.97 7.92
C VAL A 99 7.04 -7.00 8.57
N GLY A 100 7.80 -6.56 9.56
CA GLY A 100 8.83 -7.37 10.23
C GLY A 100 10.19 -7.33 9.52
N ASP A 101 11.12 -8.17 9.99
CA ASP A 101 12.50 -8.25 9.53
C ASP A 101 12.97 -9.69 9.29
N GLY A 102 14.19 -9.84 8.77
CA GLY A 102 14.84 -11.13 8.55
C GLY A 102 14.40 -11.90 7.30
N GLU A 103 14.70 -13.20 7.30
CA GLU A 103 14.49 -14.12 6.17
C GLU A 103 13.02 -14.25 5.76
N ALA A 104 12.10 -14.29 6.73
CA ALA A 104 10.67 -14.45 6.45
C ALA A 104 10.10 -13.26 5.67
N ALA A 105 10.46 -12.04 6.06
CA ALA A 105 10.04 -10.81 5.39
C ALA A 105 10.63 -10.72 3.97
N ARG A 106 11.91 -11.09 3.81
CA ARG A 106 12.57 -11.18 2.48
C ARG A 106 11.89 -12.20 1.58
N GLY A 107 11.60 -13.40 2.09
CA GLY A 107 10.89 -14.41 1.31
C GLY A 107 9.47 -14.00 0.93
N ALA A 108 8.78 -13.20 1.76
CA ALA A 108 7.48 -12.63 1.41
C ALA A 108 7.59 -11.58 0.29
N LEU A 109 8.62 -10.73 0.35
CA LEU A 109 8.94 -9.77 -0.70
C LEU A 109 9.26 -10.46 -2.02
N ASP A 110 10.10 -11.50 -2.00
CA ASP A 110 10.47 -12.26 -3.20
C ASP A 110 9.25 -12.89 -3.87
N ARG A 111 8.34 -13.47 -3.08
CA ARG A 111 7.05 -13.98 -3.60
C ARG A 111 6.22 -12.87 -4.22
N PHE A 112 6.13 -11.71 -3.57
CA PHE A 112 5.38 -10.58 -4.11
C PHE A 112 5.97 -10.06 -5.43
N MET A 113 7.30 -9.98 -5.54
CA MET A 113 7.96 -9.62 -6.80
C MET A 113 7.65 -10.62 -7.91
N HIS A 114 7.58 -11.90 -7.59
CA HIS A 114 7.19 -12.94 -8.54
C HIS A 114 5.76 -12.75 -9.06
N GLU A 115 4.79 -12.50 -8.16
CA GLU A 115 3.40 -12.21 -8.55
C GLU A 115 3.31 -10.97 -9.46
N MET A 116 4.09 -9.93 -9.15
CA MET A 116 4.16 -8.70 -9.93
C MET A 116 5.02 -8.82 -11.20
N SER A 117 5.57 -10.00 -11.51
CA SER A 117 6.47 -10.24 -12.65
C SER A 117 7.71 -9.33 -12.68
N VAL A 118 8.18 -8.87 -11.51
CA VAL A 118 9.36 -8.00 -11.38
C VAL A 118 10.59 -8.85 -11.11
N SER A 119 11.59 -8.73 -11.99
CA SER A 119 12.86 -9.45 -11.89
C SER A 119 13.99 -8.49 -11.54
N HIS A 120 14.80 -8.81 -10.52
CA HIS A 120 15.95 -8.02 -10.06
C HIS A 120 15.59 -6.59 -9.60
N PRO A 121 14.73 -6.43 -8.59
CA PRO A 121 14.44 -5.10 -8.09
C PRO A 121 15.69 -4.49 -7.43
N THR A 122 15.99 -3.25 -7.78
CA THR A 122 17.06 -2.48 -7.12
C THR A 122 16.42 -1.56 -6.08
N PRO A 123 16.67 -1.76 -4.78
CA PRO A 123 16.19 -0.85 -3.76
C PRO A 123 16.72 0.58 -3.97
N VAL A 124 15.90 1.57 -3.69
CA VAL A 124 16.27 2.99 -3.75
C VAL A 124 16.13 3.67 -2.38
N PRO A 125 17.04 4.59 -2.01
CA PRO A 125 17.03 5.26 -0.70
C PRO A 125 15.93 6.31 -0.55
N ARG A 126 15.30 6.71 -1.67
CA ARG A 126 14.25 7.71 -1.76
C ARG A 126 13.52 7.55 -3.09
N LEU A 127 12.20 7.69 -3.05
CA LEU A 127 11.36 7.89 -4.21
C LEU A 127 10.85 9.33 -4.23
N SER A 128 10.94 10.00 -5.37
CA SER A 128 10.43 11.35 -5.60
C SER A 128 9.60 11.32 -6.86
N VAL A 129 8.31 11.64 -6.73
CA VAL A 129 7.34 11.50 -7.82
C VAL A 129 6.53 12.78 -7.92
N THR A 130 6.27 13.20 -9.15
CA THR A 130 5.27 14.18 -9.55
C THR A 130 4.33 13.52 -10.55
N ILE A 131 3.17 14.12 -10.83
CA ILE A 131 2.22 13.60 -11.83
C ILE A 131 2.88 13.32 -13.19
N SER A 132 3.87 14.14 -13.58
CA SER A 132 4.63 13.98 -14.82
C SER A 132 5.67 12.85 -14.81
N THR A 133 6.03 12.32 -13.64
CA THR A 133 7.02 11.23 -13.51
C THR A 133 6.38 9.91 -13.11
N VAL A 134 5.06 9.86 -12.92
CA VAL A 134 4.34 8.60 -12.74
C VAL A 134 4.54 7.75 -14.01
N PRO A 135 4.99 6.50 -13.88
CA PRO A 135 5.24 5.66 -15.04
C PRO A 135 3.94 5.33 -15.78
N ALA A 136 4.05 5.16 -17.10
CA ALA A 136 2.91 4.76 -17.93
C ALA A 136 2.49 3.30 -17.70
N GLU A 137 3.43 2.46 -17.29
CA GLU A 137 3.21 1.05 -16.97
C GLU A 137 3.38 0.82 -15.46
N THR A 138 2.62 -0.15 -14.92
CA THR A 138 2.70 -0.52 -13.51
C THR A 138 4.12 -0.91 -13.13
N THR A 139 4.70 -0.13 -12.22
CA THR A 139 6.08 -0.26 -11.78
C THR A 139 6.14 -0.46 -10.28
N VAL A 140 6.89 -1.46 -9.84
CA VAL A 140 7.16 -1.69 -8.42
C VAL A 140 8.46 -1.01 -8.03
N VAL A 141 8.43 -0.20 -6.96
CA VAL A 141 9.62 0.49 -6.43
C VAL A 141 9.88 0.02 -5.00
N ILE A 142 11.04 -0.60 -4.79
CA ILE A 142 11.47 -1.00 -3.44
C ILE A 142 12.21 0.16 -2.79
N LEU A 143 11.74 0.57 -1.62
CA LEU A 143 12.45 1.55 -0.79
C LEU A 143 13.40 0.85 0.18
N GLU A 144 14.60 1.40 0.34
CA GLU A 144 15.52 0.96 1.39
C GLU A 144 14.96 1.32 2.77
N SER A 145 15.01 0.37 3.70
CA SER A 145 14.69 0.65 5.10
C SER A 145 15.77 1.54 5.69
N ARG A 146 15.40 2.78 6.04
CA ARG A 146 16.22 3.60 6.92
C ARG A 146 15.88 3.21 8.35
N SER A 147 16.61 2.23 8.89
CA SER A 147 16.55 1.93 10.31
C SER A 147 16.69 3.24 11.11
N ARG A 148 15.76 3.47 12.05
CA ARG A 148 15.96 4.50 13.07
C ARG A 148 17.21 4.11 13.85
N VAL A 149 18.29 4.88 13.68
CA VAL A 149 19.41 4.89 14.63
C VAL A 149 18.93 5.51 15.94
#